data_AF-W7YJA8-F1
#
_entry.id   AF-W7YJA8-F1
#
_cell.length_a   1.000
_cell.length_b   1.000
_cell.length_c   1.000
_cell.angle_alpha   90.00
_cell.angle_beta   90.00
_cell.angle_gamma   90.00
#
_symmetry.space_group_name_H-M   'P 1'
#
loop_
_entity.id
_entity.type
_entity.pdbx_description
1 polymer ?
#
loop_
_entity_poly.entity_id
_entity_poly.type
_entity_poly.pdbx_seq_one_letter_code
_entity_poly.pdbx_strand_id
1 'polypeptide(L)'
;MEVIPIGPFMVKWQLLSIIITVLIGYVVTNISLKRSATVYRKLLLDDLATTLLCSILIWKCSAILFEFSSIIHEPKLVLFYTGGTNGWVLAGVYAFVMLTMKTRKLGQDWLFYVSPAITWFIASNGTYHLLKLLFQNGGVYAVGNFILAAVMIFVQYRNSKEQREAQSVYQVHNENCLITILGYCLGLFVLSLLKHEPDSLWIGLTLRQLLLMLVICLTLTAKIIGENKGHIH
;
A
#
# COMPACT_ATOMS: atom_id res chain seq x y z
N MET A 1 2.40 -7.78 23.66
CA MET A 1 2.32 -8.48 22.36
C MET A 1 1.69 -9.82 22.61
N GLU A 2 0.44 -10.00 22.19
CA GLU A 2 -0.27 -11.26 22.42
C GLU A 2 0.29 -12.33 21.46
N VAL A 3 0.72 -13.43 22.06
CA VAL A 3 1.20 -14.63 21.38
C VAL A 3 0.10 -15.67 21.54
N ILE A 4 -0.40 -16.21 20.44
CA ILE A 4 -1.38 -17.28 20.50
C ILE A 4 -0.60 -18.60 20.44
N PRO A 5 -0.64 -19.43 21.49
CA PRO A 5 -0.06 -20.76 21.44
C PRO A 5 -0.95 -21.65 20.56
N ILE A 6 -0.40 -22.16 19.46
CA ILE A 6 -1.05 -23.18 18.61
C ILE A 6 -0.21 -24.45 18.74
N GLY A 7 -0.53 -25.25 19.76
CA GLY A 7 0.26 -26.42 20.12
C GLY A 7 1.71 -26.05 20.49
N PRO A 8 2.74 -26.65 19.87
CA PRO A 8 4.14 -26.32 20.17
C PRO A 8 4.60 -25.00 19.51
N PHE A 9 3.81 -24.40 18.63
CA PHE A 9 4.17 -23.19 17.91
C PHE A 9 3.60 -21.94 18.58
N MET A 10 4.45 -20.95 18.81
CA MET A 10 4.08 -19.63 19.30
C MET A 10 3.96 -18.66 18.12
N VAL A 11 2.73 -18.40 17.66
CA VAL A 11 2.49 -17.47 16.54
C VAL A 11 2.19 -16.08 17.08
N LYS A 12 3.00 -15.09 16.67
CA LYS A 12 2.77 -13.68 17.00
C LYS A 12 1.53 -13.18 16.25
N TRP A 13 0.59 -12.56 16.97
CA TRP A 13 -0.61 -11.96 16.36
C TRP A 13 -0.28 -10.99 15.21
N GLN A 14 0.81 -10.24 15.35
CA GLN A 14 1.29 -9.33 14.32
C GLN A 14 1.55 -10.03 12.98
N LEU A 15 2.19 -11.21 13.00
CA LEU A 15 2.51 -11.95 11.78
C LEU A 15 1.24 -12.49 11.11
N LEU A 16 0.31 -13.01 11.91
CA LEU A 16 -1.00 -13.45 11.43
C LEU A 16 -1.78 -12.30 10.79
N SER A 17 -1.79 -11.12 11.43
CA SER A 17 -2.47 -9.94 10.91
C SER A 17 -1.88 -9.46 9.58
N ILE A 18 -0.55 -9.55 9.40
CA ILE A 18 0.11 -9.22 8.12
C ILE A 18 -0.33 -10.20 7.03
N ILE A 19 -0.35 -11.50 7.31
CA ILE A 19 -0.79 -12.50 6.32
C ILE A 19 -2.24 -12.24 5.90
N ILE A 20 -3.14 -12.04 6.86
CA ILE A 20 -4.57 -11.80 6.58
C ILE A 20 -4.74 -10.53 5.75
N THR A 21 -4.08 -9.43 6.13
CA THR A 21 -4.21 -8.15 5.41
C THR A 21 -3.70 -8.23 3.99
N VAL A 22 -2.55 -8.86 3.77
CA VAL A 22 -2.00 -9.10 2.42
C VAL A 22 -2.95 -9.94 1.57
N LEU A 23 -3.53 -11.01 2.13
CA LEU A 23 -4.48 -11.88 1.42
C LEU A 23 -5.78 -11.13 1.05
N ILE A 24 -6.35 -10.36 1.98
CA ILE A 24 -7.55 -9.56 1.66
C ILE A 24 -7.22 -8.50 0.61
N GLY A 25 -6.07 -7.85 0.70
CA GLY A 25 -5.61 -6.90 -0.32
C GLY A 25 -5.48 -7.54 -1.70
N TYR A 26 -4.97 -8.78 -1.78
CA TYR A 26 -4.92 -9.55 -3.03
C TYR A 26 -6.32 -9.83 -3.58
N VAL A 27 -7.24 -10.32 -2.72
CA VAL A 27 -8.62 -10.65 -3.11
C VAL A 27 -9.37 -9.42 -3.61
N VAL A 28 -9.28 -8.30 -2.90
CA VAL A 28 -9.92 -7.03 -3.29
C VAL A 28 -9.36 -6.54 -4.62
N THR A 29 -8.03 -6.54 -4.78
CA THR A 29 -7.40 -6.14 -6.05
C THR A 29 -7.82 -7.05 -7.20
N ASN A 30 -7.88 -8.36 -6.98
CA ASN A 30 -8.36 -9.32 -7.97
C ASN A 30 -9.82 -9.02 -8.37
N ILE A 31 -10.71 -8.72 -7.41
CA ILE A 31 -12.10 -8.33 -7.68
C ILE A 31 -12.17 -7.03 -8.46
N SER A 32 -11.39 -6.02 -8.10
CA SER A 32 -11.31 -4.73 -8.82
C SER A 32 -10.82 -4.92 -10.25
N LEU A 33 -9.88 -5.85 -10.47
CA LEU A 33 -9.36 -6.22 -11.78
C LEU A 33 -10.23 -7.24 -12.53
N LYS A 34 -11.27 -7.85 -11.93
CA LYS A 34 -12.10 -8.86 -12.64
C LYS A 34 -12.71 -8.34 -13.94
N ARG A 35 -12.84 -7.03 -14.06
CA ARG A 35 -13.41 -6.39 -15.24
C ARG A 35 -12.35 -6.07 -16.31
N SER A 36 -11.04 -6.13 -16.05
CA SER A 36 -10.02 -5.97 -17.10
C SER A 36 -9.84 -7.27 -17.91
N ALA A 37 -9.20 -7.19 -19.09
CA ALA A 37 -8.93 -8.37 -19.90
C ALA A 37 -8.19 -9.44 -19.07
N THR A 38 -8.71 -10.66 -19.07
CA THR A 38 -8.27 -11.77 -18.19
C THR A 38 -6.77 -12.01 -18.24
N VAL A 39 -6.14 -11.79 -19.40
CA VAL A 39 -4.69 -11.93 -19.61
C VAL A 39 -3.89 -10.92 -18.78
N TYR A 40 -4.25 -9.64 -18.84
CA TYR A 40 -3.57 -8.57 -18.09
C TYR A 40 -3.77 -8.70 -16.58
N ARG A 41 -4.95 -9.14 -16.15
CA ARG A 41 -5.24 -9.36 -14.73
C ARG A 41 -4.27 -10.37 -14.11
N LYS A 42 -4.08 -11.52 -14.75
CA LYS A 42 -3.21 -12.57 -14.22
C LYS A 42 -1.77 -12.09 -14.16
N LEU A 43 -1.29 -11.44 -15.22
CA LEU A 43 0.06 -10.88 -15.29
C LEU A 43 0.31 -9.85 -14.17
N LEU A 44 -0.60 -8.89 -13.99
CA LEU A 44 -0.48 -7.84 -12.97
C LEU A 44 -0.44 -8.41 -11.55
N LEU A 45 -1.37 -9.32 -11.23
CA LEU A 45 -1.46 -9.91 -9.90
C LEU A 45 -0.24 -10.78 -9.59
N ASP A 46 0.25 -11.55 -10.56
CA ASP A 46 1.42 -12.40 -10.39
C ASP A 46 2.70 -11.57 -10.20
N ASP A 47 2.84 -10.50 -10.97
CA ASP A 47 3.95 -9.56 -10.85
C ASP A 47 3.93 -8.83 -9.50
N LEU A 48 2.77 -8.36 -9.05
CA LEU A 48 2.61 -7.68 -7.76
C LEU A 48 2.86 -8.65 -6.60
N ALA A 49 2.31 -9.87 -6.66
CA ALA A 49 2.52 -10.90 -5.64
C ALA A 49 3.99 -11.31 -5.55
N THR A 50 4.64 -11.53 -6.69
CA THR A 50 6.07 -11.86 -6.75
C THR A 50 6.93 -10.72 -6.20
N THR A 51 6.63 -9.48 -6.59
CA THR A 51 7.37 -8.30 -6.09
C THR A 51 7.20 -8.16 -4.59
N LEU A 52 5.99 -8.34 -4.06
CA LEU A 52 5.70 -8.27 -2.63
C LEU A 52 6.41 -9.39 -1.84
N LEU A 53 6.39 -10.63 -2.35
CA LEU A 53 7.12 -11.76 -1.74
C LEU A 53 8.62 -11.48 -1.69
N CYS A 54 9.20 -11.04 -2.80
CA CYS A 54 10.62 -10.67 -2.85
C CYS A 54 10.94 -9.50 -1.91
N SER A 55 10.08 -8.48 -1.82
CA SER A 55 10.25 -7.37 -0.86
C SER A 55 10.22 -7.85 0.59
N ILE A 56 9.33 -8.79 0.95
CA ILE A 56 9.30 -9.38 2.29
C ILE A 56 10.59 -10.16 2.56
N LEU A 57 11.08 -10.94 1.59
CA LEU A 57 12.34 -11.66 1.71
C LEU A 57 13.52 -10.70 1.87
N ILE A 58 13.56 -9.61 1.10
CA ILE A 58 14.60 -8.58 1.22
C ILE A 58 14.52 -7.88 2.57
N TRP A 59 13.32 -7.54 3.05
CA TRP A 59 13.15 -6.97 4.39
C TRP A 59 13.64 -7.92 5.50
N LYS A 60 13.40 -9.23 5.37
CA LYS A 60 13.86 -10.23 6.33
C LYS A 60 15.39 -10.41 6.24
N CYS A 61 15.93 -10.49 5.03
CA CYS A 61 17.36 -10.66 4.77
C CYS A 61 18.18 -9.37 4.99
N SER A 62 17.56 -8.20 5.04
CA SER A 62 18.28 -6.95 5.29
C SER A 62 18.93 -6.91 6.67
N ALA A 63 18.42 -7.70 7.63
CA ALA A 63 19.08 -7.91 8.91
C ALA A 63 20.52 -8.42 8.72
N ILE A 64 20.76 -9.28 7.72
CA ILE A 64 22.10 -9.78 7.38
C ILE A 64 23.01 -8.66 6.87
N LEU A 65 22.46 -7.72 6.09
CA LEU A 65 23.23 -6.61 5.52
C LEU A 65 23.56 -5.54 6.57
N PHE A 66 22.59 -5.21 7.45
CA PHE A 66 22.74 -4.11 8.40
C PHE A 66 23.29 -4.54 9.77
N GLU A 67 23.06 -5.79 10.18
CA GLU A 67 23.54 -6.35 11.45
C GLU A 67 24.47 -7.56 11.25
N PHE A 68 25.31 -7.48 10.21
CA PHE A 68 26.23 -8.55 9.84
C PHE A 68 27.11 -9.03 11.01
N SER A 69 27.62 -8.08 11.82
CA SER A 69 28.48 -8.39 12.97
C SER A 69 27.76 -9.26 14.00
N SER A 70 26.53 -8.88 14.40
CA SER A 70 25.74 -9.63 15.38
C SER A 70 25.38 -11.03 14.89
N ILE A 71 25.09 -11.18 13.59
CA ILE A 71 24.65 -12.44 13.00
C ILE A 71 25.78 -13.47 12.89
N ILE A 72 27.02 -13.03 12.63
CA ILE A 72 28.17 -13.95 12.61
C ILE A 72 28.40 -14.56 13.99
N HIS A 73 28.25 -13.78 15.05
CA HIS A 73 28.48 -14.25 16.42
C HIS A 73 27.38 -15.20 16.88
N GLU A 74 26.12 -14.93 16.49
CA GLU A 74 24.98 -15.78 16.85
C GLU A 74 24.03 -15.98 15.65
N PRO A 75 24.24 -17.02 14.82
CA PRO A 75 23.46 -17.23 13.60
C PRO A 75 21.97 -17.48 13.86
N LYS A 76 21.61 -17.93 15.08
CA LYS A 76 20.23 -18.10 15.50
C LYS A 76 19.44 -16.78 15.51
N LEU A 77 20.13 -15.65 15.65
CA LEU A 77 19.53 -14.32 15.68
C LEU A 77 18.85 -13.96 14.36
N VAL A 78 19.26 -14.53 13.21
CA VAL A 78 18.61 -14.27 11.90
C VAL A 78 17.11 -14.57 11.90
N LEU A 79 16.68 -15.59 12.65
CA LEU A 79 15.26 -15.96 12.74
C LEU A 79 14.46 -14.91 13.53
N PHE A 80 15.08 -14.31 14.54
CA PHE A 80 14.44 -13.39 15.49
C PHE A 80 14.54 -11.93 15.07
N TYR A 81 15.61 -11.55 14.37
CA TYR A 81 15.75 -10.19 13.86
C TYR A 81 14.73 -9.90 12.77
N THR A 82 14.26 -8.67 12.84
CA THR A 82 13.50 -8.01 11.80
C THR A 82 14.42 -6.96 11.19
N GLY A 83 14.36 -6.74 9.88
CA GLY A 83 15.21 -5.74 9.21
C GLY A 83 15.03 -4.29 9.67
N GLY A 84 14.14 -4.04 10.65
CA GLY A 84 13.85 -2.72 11.19
C GLY A 84 13.35 -1.76 10.12
N THR A 85 13.51 -0.46 10.38
CA THR A 85 13.13 0.61 9.45
C THR A 85 13.96 0.58 8.17
N ASN A 86 15.27 0.33 8.28
CA ASN A 86 16.19 0.29 7.13
C ASN A 86 15.83 -0.82 6.15
N GLY A 87 15.41 -1.99 6.65
CA GLY A 87 14.92 -3.07 5.82
C GLY A 87 13.66 -2.70 5.05
N TRP A 88 12.72 -1.98 5.68
CA TRP A 88 11.49 -1.55 5.02
C TRP A 88 11.79 -0.58 3.87
N VAL A 89 12.73 0.34 4.08
CA VAL A 89 13.21 1.25 3.03
C VAL A 89 13.82 0.46 1.88
N LEU A 90 14.71 -0.50 2.17
CA LEU A 90 15.36 -1.32 1.14
C LEU A 90 14.34 -2.15 0.32
N ALA A 91 13.38 -2.78 1.01
CA ALA A 91 12.30 -3.54 0.37
C ALA A 91 11.40 -2.66 -0.51
N GLY A 92 11.15 -1.41 -0.09
CA GLY A 92 10.41 -0.42 -0.86
C GLY A 92 11.16 0.04 -2.12
N VAL A 93 12.46 0.33 -2.00
CA VAL A 93 13.33 0.66 -3.14
C VAL A 93 13.35 -0.48 -4.15
N TYR A 94 13.51 -1.72 -3.68
CA TYR A 94 13.46 -2.89 -4.55
C TYR A 94 12.12 -3.01 -5.29
N ALA A 95 10.99 -2.88 -4.58
CA ALA A 95 9.66 -2.96 -5.20
C ALA A 95 9.51 -1.90 -6.29
N PHE A 96 9.92 -0.66 -6.01
CA PHE A 96 9.86 0.44 -6.95
C PHE A 96 10.69 0.18 -8.21
N VAL A 97 11.94 -0.27 -8.05
CA VAL A 97 12.83 -0.60 -9.18
C VAL A 97 12.24 -1.74 -10.01
N MET A 98 11.78 -2.83 -9.37
CA MET A 98 11.24 -3.99 -10.06
C MET A 98 9.99 -3.67 -10.87
N LEU A 99 9.05 -2.92 -10.30
CA LEU A 99 7.85 -2.48 -11.02
C LEU A 99 8.22 -1.56 -12.19
N THR A 100 9.20 -0.66 -12.01
CA THR A 100 9.66 0.25 -13.07
C THR A 100 10.34 -0.51 -14.21
N MET A 101 11.08 -1.57 -13.89
CA MET A 101 11.67 -2.44 -14.92
C MET A 101 10.60 -3.22 -15.68
N LYS A 102 9.57 -3.71 -15.00
CA LYS A 102 8.47 -4.46 -15.62
C LYS A 102 7.60 -3.57 -16.52
N THR A 103 7.28 -2.36 -16.09
CA THR A 103 6.52 -1.40 -16.92
C THR A 103 7.27 -1.08 -18.22
N ARG A 104 8.58 -0.80 -18.13
CA ARG A 104 9.43 -0.54 -19.30
C ARG A 104 9.49 -1.74 -20.25
N LYS A 105 9.57 -2.97 -19.72
CA LYS A 105 9.60 -4.19 -20.55
C LYS A 105 8.29 -4.42 -21.31
N LEU A 106 7.15 -4.02 -20.75
CA LEU A 106 5.83 -4.20 -21.36
C LEU A 106 5.41 -3.02 -22.26
N GLY A 107 6.21 -1.95 -22.31
CA GLY A 107 5.85 -0.72 -23.02
C GLY A 107 4.57 -0.08 -22.48
N GLN A 108 4.23 -0.34 -21.21
CA GLN A 108 3.04 0.18 -20.56
C GLN A 108 3.42 1.35 -19.64
N ASP A 109 2.47 2.26 -19.45
CA ASP A 109 2.61 3.35 -18.50
C ASP A 109 2.81 2.82 -17.08
N TRP A 110 3.65 3.52 -16.31
CA TRP A 110 3.89 3.21 -14.89
C TRP A 110 2.59 3.10 -14.09
N LEU A 111 1.60 3.93 -14.41
CA LEU A 111 0.30 3.96 -13.73
C LEU A 111 -0.51 2.67 -13.85
N PHE A 112 -0.22 1.84 -14.86
CA PHE A 112 -0.81 0.52 -15.04
C PHE A 112 -0.57 -0.41 -13.85
N TYR A 113 0.61 -0.35 -13.22
CA TYR A 113 0.93 -1.13 -12.02
C TYR A 113 0.58 -0.39 -10.72
N VAL A 114 0.63 0.93 -10.73
CA VAL A 114 0.41 1.76 -9.54
C VAL A 114 -1.04 1.67 -9.06
N SER A 115 -2.00 1.74 -9.98
CA SER A 115 -3.43 1.65 -9.66
C SER A 115 -3.79 0.38 -8.86
N PRO A 116 -3.50 -0.85 -9.34
CA PRO A 116 -3.76 -2.06 -8.57
C PRO A 116 -2.89 -2.17 -7.31
N ALA A 117 -1.65 -1.67 -7.32
CA ALA A 117 -0.81 -1.65 -6.11
C ALA A 117 -1.41 -0.77 -5.00
N ILE A 118 -1.97 0.38 -5.35
CA ILE A 118 -2.66 1.27 -4.39
C ILE A 118 -3.95 0.62 -3.89
N THR A 119 -4.74 0.00 -4.76
CA THR A 119 -5.94 -0.75 -4.33
C THR A 119 -5.57 -1.82 -3.32
N TRP A 120 -4.51 -2.58 -3.59
CA TRP A 120 -3.98 -3.59 -2.68
C TRP A 120 -3.60 -2.93 -1.35
N PHE A 121 -2.80 -1.88 -1.39
CA PHE A 121 -2.34 -1.18 -0.20
C PHE A 121 -3.49 -0.64 0.67
N ILE A 122 -4.47 0.04 0.06
CA ILE A 122 -5.65 0.59 0.75
C ILE A 122 -6.46 -0.53 1.40
N ALA A 123 -6.71 -1.63 0.67
CA ALA A 123 -7.44 -2.77 1.19
C ALA A 123 -6.71 -3.47 2.35
N SER A 124 -5.40 -3.67 2.23
CA SER A 124 -4.56 -4.22 3.29
C SER A 124 -4.59 -3.31 4.54
N ASN A 125 -4.44 -1.99 4.36
CA ASN A 125 -4.45 -1.05 5.48
C ASN A 125 -5.82 -0.98 6.16
N GLY A 126 -6.91 -0.93 5.39
CA GLY A 126 -8.27 -0.99 5.92
C GLY A 126 -8.50 -2.27 6.73
N THR A 127 -8.08 -3.41 6.20
CA THR A 127 -8.15 -4.70 6.91
C THR A 127 -7.34 -4.68 8.20
N TYR A 128 -6.14 -4.09 8.18
CA TYR A 128 -5.28 -4.02 9.36
C TYR A 128 -5.96 -3.25 10.48
N HIS A 129 -6.57 -2.11 10.14
CA HIS A 129 -7.34 -1.31 11.09
C HIS A 129 -8.62 -2.02 11.56
N LEU A 130 -9.29 -2.78 10.70
CA LEU A 130 -10.40 -3.63 11.10
C LEU A 130 -9.97 -4.70 12.12
N LEU A 131 -8.88 -5.41 11.87
CA LEU A 131 -8.34 -6.39 12.81
C LEU A 131 -7.93 -5.71 14.13
N LYS A 132 -7.35 -4.51 14.07
CA LYS A 132 -7.03 -3.73 15.26
C LYS A 132 -8.27 -3.36 16.07
N LEU A 133 -9.39 -3.03 15.41
CA LEU A 133 -10.66 -2.78 16.10
C LEU A 133 -11.21 -4.03 16.78
N LEU A 134 -11.19 -5.16 16.08
CA LEU A 134 -11.77 -6.41 16.57
C LEU A 134 -10.95 -7.04 17.71
N PHE A 135 -9.62 -6.88 17.70
CA PHE A 135 -8.74 -7.64 18.58
C PHE A 135 -7.83 -6.80 19.48
N GLN A 136 -7.69 -5.49 19.25
CA GLN A 136 -6.69 -4.66 19.94
C GLN A 136 -7.21 -3.28 20.37
N ASN A 137 -8.53 -3.11 20.53
CA ASN A 137 -9.15 -1.84 20.93
C ASN A 137 -8.69 -0.65 20.08
N GLY A 138 -8.78 -0.77 18.75
CA GLY A 138 -8.23 0.18 17.78
C GLY A 138 -8.67 1.66 17.88
N GLY A 139 -9.68 1.97 18.70
CA GLY A 139 -10.18 3.32 18.95
C GLY A 139 -10.76 3.99 17.70
N VAL A 140 -11.12 5.28 17.85
CA VAL A 140 -11.75 6.07 16.76
C VAL A 140 -10.87 6.15 15.52
N TYR A 141 -9.55 6.24 15.69
CA TYR A 141 -8.60 6.30 14.58
C TYR A 141 -8.66 5.06 13.68
N ALA A 142 -8.79 3.86 14.25
CA ALA A 142 -8.89 2.65 13.45
C ALA A 142 -10.25 2.54 12.74
N VAL A 143 -11.34 2.99 13.37
CA VAL A 143 -12.67 3.09 12.72
C VAL A 143 -12.58 3.99 11.50
N GLY A 144 -12.00 5.19 11.66
CA GLY A 144 -11.84 6.14 10.57
C GLY A 144 -11.02 5.59 9.41
N ASN A 145 -9.89 4.91 9.69
CA ASN A 145 -9.06 4.33 8.63
C ASN A 145 -9.76 3.20 7.87
N PHE A 146 -10.51 2.35 8.58
CA PHE A 146 -11.28 1.29 7.94
C PHE A 146 -12.39 1.85 7.03
N ILE A 147 -13.16 2.82 7.54
CA ILE A 147 -14.21 3.49 6.75
C ILE A 147 -13.62 4.20 5.54
N LEU A 148 -12.53 4.95 5.73
CA LEU A 148 -11.84 5.63 4.63
C LEU A 148 -11.40 4.64 3.55
N ALA A 149 -10.76 3.52 3.93
CA ALA A 149 -10.35 2.50 2.98
C ALA A 149 -11.54 1.92 2.22
N ALA A 150 -12.64 1.60 2.90
CA ALA A 150 -13.86 1.07 2.29
C ALA A 150 -14.48 2.07 1.29
N VAL A 151 -14.58 3.35 1.67
CA VAL A 151 -15.10 4.43 0.81
C VAL A 151 -14.22 4.58 -0.43
N MET A 152 -12.89 4.61 -0.28
CA MET A 152 -11.99 4.79 -1.42
C MET A 152 -12.03 3.61 -2.39
N ILE A 153 -12.09 2.36 -1.89
CA ILE A 153 -12.28 1.18 -2.74
C ILE A 153 -13.62 1.25 -3.47
N PHE A 154 -14.69 1.69 -2.78
CA PHE A 154 -16.00 1.85 -3.39
C PHE A 154 -16.02 2.92 -4.48
N VAL A 155 -15.41 4.09 -4.25
CA VAL A 155 -15.26 5.16 -5.25
C VAL A 155 -14.47 4.66 -6.45
N GLN A 156 -13.35 3.98 -6.22
CA GLN A 156 -12.54 3.40 -7.30
C GLN A 156 -13.35 2.40 -8.15
N TYR A 157 -14.16 1.55 -7.50
CA TYR A 157 -15.02 0.59 -8.17
C TYR A 157 -16.14 1.25 -8.99
N ARG A 158 -16.75 2.32 -8.46
CA ARG A 158 -17.82 3.07 -9.13
C ARG A 158 -17.29 3.79 -10.37
N ASN A 159 -16.21 4.56 -10.24
CA ASN A 159 -15.63 5.32 -11.35
C ASN A 159 -15.12 4.39 -12.45
N SER A 160 -14.60 3.22 -12.08
CA SER A 160 -14.19 2.20 -13.03
C SER A 160 -15.35 1.59 -13.83
N LYS A 161 -16.61 1.74 -13.39
CA LYS A 161 -17.79 1.28 -14.14
C LYS A 161 -18.23 2.31 -15.18
N GLU A 162 -18.36 3.55 -14.76
CA GLU A 162 -18.89 4.67 -15.57
C GLU A 162 -17.99 4.97 -16.77
N GLN A 163 -16.67 4.94 -16.58
CA GLN A 163 -15.73 5.27 -17.65
C GLN A 163 -15.44 4.11 -18.62
N ARG A 164 -16.06 2.93 -18.46
CA ARG A 164 -15.98 1.84 -19.45
C ARG A 164 -16.98 1.99 -20.58
N GLU A 165 -18.05 2.73 -20.34
CA GLU A 165 -19.02 3.09 -21.38
C GLU A 165 -18.43 4.16 -22.31
N ALA A 166 -17.41 4.90 -21.86
CA ALA A 166 -16.61 5.82 -22.65
C ALA A 166 -15.29 5.14 -23.12
N GLN A 167 -15.18 4.90 -24.42
CA GLN A 167 -14.37 3.85 -25.08
C GLN A 167 -12.82 3.92 -25.01
N SER A 168 -12.18 4.72 -24.14
CA SER A 168 -10.71 4.83 -24.07
C SER A 168 -10.11 4.25 -22.77
N VAL A 169 -9.85 2.94 -22.79
CA VAL A 169 -9.37 2.13 -21.64
C VAL A 169 -8.06 2.65 -21.00
N TYR A 170 -7.21 3.36 -21.75
CA TYR A 170 -5.87 3.77 -21.29
C TYR A 170 -5.84 5.13 -20.57
N GLN A 171 -6.48 6.16 -21.11
CA GLN A 171 -6.43 7.52 -20.55
C GLN A 171 -7.20 7.61 -19.22
N VAL A 172 -8.28 6.84 -19.13
CA VAL A 172 -9.19 6.72 -17.99
C VAL A 172 -8.54 6.14 -16.72
N HIS A 173 -7.58 5.22 -16.88
CA HIS A 173 -6.99 4.52 -15.72
C HIS A 173 -6.10 5.44 -14.87
N ASN A 174 -5.54 6.48 -15.48
CA ASN A 174 -4.62 7.41 -14.85
C ASN A 174 -5.35 8.39 -13.91
N GLU A 175 -6.51 8.90 -14.31
CA GLU A 175 -7.27 9.88 -13.54
C GLU A 175 -7.86 9.29 -12.24
N ASN A 176 -8.45 8.10 -12.33
CA ASN A 176 -9.00 7.42 -11.15
C ASN A 176 -7.94 7.08 -10.12
N CYS A 177 -6.74 6.71 -10.58
CA CYS A 177 -5.62 6.43 -9.70
C CYS A 177 -5.25 7.69 -8.90
N LEU A 178 -5.08 8.83 -9.56
CA LEU A 178 -4.76 10.10 -8.91
C LEU A 178 -5.84 10.55 -7.93
N ILE A 179 -7.12 10.45 -8.31
CA ILE A 179 -8.26 10.76 -7.43
C ILE A 179 -8.26 9.85 -6.19
N THR A 180 -7.94 8.57 -6.37
CA THR A 180 -7.88 7.61 -5.26
C THR A 180 -6.74 7.92 -4.31
N ILE A 181 -5.54 8.23 -4.83
CA ILE A 181 -4.40 8.62 -3.98
C ILE A 181 -4.72 9.92 -3.23
N LEU A 182 -5.22 10.93 -3.94
CA LEU A 182 -5.54 12.24 -3.38
C LEU A 182 -6.58 12.11 -2.26
N GLY A 183 -7.71 11.45 -2.52
CA GLY A 183 -8.79 11.27 -1.55
C GLY A 183 -8.35 10.45 -0.34
N TYR A 184 -7.54 9.41 -0.54
CA TYR A 184 -7.02 8.60 0.55
C TYR A 184 -6.00 9.36 1.40
N CYS A 185 -5.05 10.07 0.80
CA CYS A 185 -4.07 10.88 1.52
C CYS A 185 -4.74 12.04 2.29
N LEU A 186 -5.72 12.70 1.68
CA LEU A 186 -6.51 13.75 2.35
C LEU A 186 -7.28 13.20 3.55
N GLY A 187 -7.94 12.04 3.38
CA GLY A 187 -8.63 11.37 4.48
C GLY A 187 -7.69 10.97 5.60
N LEU A 188 -6.50 10.41 5.27
CA LEU A 188 -5.47 10.07 6.27
C LEU A 188 -4.95 11.31 7.00
N PHE A 189 -4.80 12.43 6.30
CA PHE A 189 -4.39 13.70 6.91
C PHE A 189 -5.44 14.15 7.93
N VAL A 190 -6.73 14.21 7.55
CA VAL A 190 -7.82 14.57 8.47
C VAL A 190 -7.88 13.63 9.68
N LEU A 191 -7.79 12.31 9.46
CA LEU A 191 -7.77 11.34 10.56
C LEU A 191 -6.55 11.49 11.47
N SER A 192 -5.41 11.91 10.92
CA SER A 192 -4.20 12.13 11.71
C SER A 192 -4.31 13.37 12.60
N LEU A 193 -5.13 14.37 12.26
CA LEU A 193 -5.39 15.52 13.13
C LEU A 193 -6.22 15.14 14.36
N LEU A 194 -7.09 14.12 14.24
CA LEU A 194 -7.90 13.61 15.35
C LEU A 194 -7.07 12.79 16.35
N LYS A 195 -5.92 12.26 15.91
CA LYS A 195 -5.02 11.51 16.78
C LYS A 195 -4.06 12.48 17.45
N HIS A 196 -4.25 12.71 18.74
CA HIS A 196 -3.31 13.50 19.53
C HIS A 196 -1.96 12.75 19.60
N GLU A 197 -0.99 13.16 18.80
CA GLU A 197 0.39 12.65 18.84
C GLU A 197 1.27 13.69 19.54
N PRO A 198 2.05 13.29 20.56
CA PRO A 198 2.85 14.23 21.36
C PRO A 198 4.05 14.82 20.59
N ASP A 199 4.46 14.18 19.49
CA ASP A 199 5.68 14.52 18.75
C ASP A 199 5.40 15.50 17.60
N SER A 200 5.03 16.74 17.94
CA SER A 200 4.91 17.82 16.95
C SER A 200 6.27 18.42 16.61
N LEU A 201 6.66 18.45 15.34
CA LEU A 201 7.96 18.97 14.89
C LEU A 201 7.90 20.43 14.47
N TRP A 202 6.90 20.78 13.64
CA TRP A 202 6.84 22.10 13.00
C TRP A 202 5.41 22.62 12.97
N ILE A 203 5.14 23.76 13.63
CA ILE A 203 3.81 24.40 13.68
C ILE A 203 2.72 23.45 14.24
N GLY A 204 3.09 22.59 15.19
CA GLY A 204 2.15 21.60 15.74
C GLY A 204 1.87 20.40 14.81
N LEU A 205 2.47 20.34 13.62
CA LEU A 205 2.32 19.21 12.71
C LEU A 205 3.40 18.14 12.92
N THR A 206 3.00 16.88 12.75
CA THR A 206 3.90 15.73 12.79
C THR A 206 4.57 15.50 11.43
N LEU A 207 5.72 14.80 11.40
CA LEU A 207 6.40 14.46 10.14
C LEU A 207 5.47 13.74 9.16
N ARG A 208 4.62 12.85 9.68
CA ARG A 208 3.65 12.11 8.88
C ARG A 208 2.64 13.03 8.20
N GLN A 209 2.15 14.05 8.90
CA GLN A 209 1.22 15.04 8.35
C GLN A 209 1.87 15.85 7.23
N LEU A 210 3.13 16.29 7.43
CA LEU A 210 3.89 17.02 6.41
C LEU A 210 4.11 16.17 5.15
N LEU A 211 4.46 14.89 5.31
CA LEU A 211 4.61 13.97 4.18
C LEU A 211 3.28 13.76 3.42
N LEU A 212 2.16 13.62 4.14
CA LEU A 212 0.83 13.51 3.52
C LEU A 212 0.47 14.78 2.74
N MET A 213 0.74 15.96 3.29
CA MET A 213 0.53 17.24 2.59
C MET A 213 1.36 17.32 1.31
N LEU A 214 2.63 16.91 1.36
CA LEU A 214 3.50 16.90 0.19
C LEU A 214 2.94 15.98 -0.91
N VAL A 215 2.46 14.77 -0.55
CA VAL A 215 1.83 13.85 -1.51
C VAL A 215 0.54 14.42 -2.08
N ILE A 216 -0.29 15.09 -1.27
CA ILE A 216 -1.51 15.78 -1.72
C ILE A 216 -1.16 16.85 -2.76
N CYS A 217 -0.16 17.70 -2.48
CA CYS A 217 0.27 18.74 -3.42
C CYS A 217 0.79 18.14 -4.73
N LEU A 218 1.64 17.10 -4.67
CA LEU A 218 2.19 16.45 -5.86
C LEU A 218 1.13 15.75 -6.71
N THR A 219 0.15 15.11 -6.08
CA THR A 219 -0.94 14.42 -6.79
C THR A 219 -1.91 15.41 -7.43
N LEU A 220 -2.17 16.54 -6.76
CA LEU A 220 -3.00 17.61 -7.29
C LEU A 220 -2.34 18.32 -8.48
N THR A 221 -1.04 18.62 -8.41
CA THR A 221 -0.32 19.19 -9.56
C THR A 221 -0.26 18.22 -10.74
N ALA A 222 -0.02 16.93 -10.47
CA ALA A 222 -0.06 15.90 -11.52
C ALA A 222 -1.45 15.81 -12.19
N LYS A 223 -2.53 15.91 -11.42
CA LYS A 223 -3.91 15.92 -11.95
C LYS A 223 -4.16 17.14 -12.85
N ILE A 224 -3.81 18.35 -12.39
CA ILE A 224 -3.99 19.59 -13.17
C ILE A 224 -3.18 19.54 -14.48
N ILE A 225 -1.94 19.06 -14.44
CA ILE A 225 -1.11 18.92 -15.63
C ILE A 225 -1.71 17.90 -16.61
N GLY A 226 -2.29 16.81 -16.09
CA GLY A 226 -2.98 15.80 -16.89
C GLY A 226 -4.20 16.36 -17.62
N GLU A 227 -5.05 17.14 -16.92
CA GLU A 227 -6.24 17.78 -17.49
C GLU A 227 -5.88 18.79 -18.59
N ASN A 228 -4.86 19.63 -18.37
CA ASN A 228 -4.44 20.62 -19.37
C ASN A 228 -3.91 19.99 -20.67
N LYS A 229 -3.30 18.80 -20.62
CA LYS A 229 -2.84 18.09 -21.84
C LYS A 229 -3.99 17.50 -22.65
N GLY A 230 -5.12 17.19 -22.01
CA GLY A 230 -6.30 16.64 -22.67
C GLY A 230 -7.05 17.65 -23.56
N HIS A 231 -6.83 18.95 -23.36
CA HIS A 231 -7.52 20.03 -24.08
C HIS A 231 -6.79 20.54 -25.34
N ILE A 232 -5.62 20.00 -25.67
CA ILE A 232 -4.77 20.45 -26.81
C ILE A 232 -4.95 19.56 -28.06
N HIS A 233 -5.88 18.60 -28.04
CA HIS A 233 -6.23 17.74 -29.16
C HIS A 233 -7.71 17.87 -29.53
#